data_AF-A0A2I0D4I9-F1
#
_entry.id   AF-A0A2I0D4I9-F1
#
_cell.length_a   1.000
_cell.length_b   1.000
_cell.length_c   1.000
_cell.angle_alpha   90.00
_cell.angle_beta   90.00
_cell.angle_gamma   90.00
#
_symmetry.space_group_name_H-M   'P 1'
#
loop_
_entity.id
_entity.type
_entity.pdbx_description
1 polymer ?
#
loop_
_entity_poly.entity_id
_entity_poly.type
_entity_poly.pdbx_seq_one_letter_code
_entity_poly.pdbx_strand_id
1 'polypeptide(L)'
;MVAPRTMLYLDLCAELVVDHLQVIINEWSGPYKEKFLAQDTNTSLKELIDGIAELSRSDLAIERMAVALQNQDQEDKHSCFSDNPHRDIRLNLAGIVNVFKGIYGTINGRSLKEIIEEADSALALKLDNLLTEAQSKVEATAVPFDLAISGGASSAEGAKVQEAVQSSVILP
;
A
#
# COMPACT_ATOMS: atom_id res chain seq x y z
N MET A 1 -20.91 13.27 27.34
CA MET A 1 -20.66 14.67 26.94
C MET A 1 -19.17 14.77 26.63
N VAL A 2 -18.79 15.04 25.37
CA VAL A 2 -17.37 15.18 24.98
C VAL A 2 -16.84 16.49 25.55
N ALA A 3 -15.64 16.49 26.14
CA ALA A 3 -15.07 17.68 26.74
C ALA A 3 -14.80 18.76 25.65
N PRO A 4 -15.01 20.06 25.92
CA PRO A 4 -14.82 21.13 24.93
C PRO A 4 -13.45 21.12 24.23
N ARG A 5 -12.39 20.74 24.96
CA ARG A 5 -11.04 20.61 24.38
C ARG A 5 -10.94 19.49 23.35
N THR A 6 -11.61 18.36 23.59
CA THR A 6 -11.59 17.21 22.67
C THR A 6 -12.32 17.53 21.37
N MET A 7 -13.46 18.24 21.45
CA MET A 7 -14.17 18.69 20.24
C MET A 7 -13.29 19.63 19.40
N LEU A 8 -12.73 20.66 20.03
CA LEU A 8 -11.85 21.60 19.36
C LEU A 8 -10.62 20.92 18.74
N TYR A 9 -10.02 19.96 19.43
CA TYR A 9 -8.86 19.22 18.91
C TYR A 9 -9.23 18.42 17.64
N LEU A 10 -10.37 17.72 17.65
CA LEU A 10 -10.84 16.96 16.49
C LEU A 10 -11.13 17.87 15.30
N ASP A 11 -11.76 19.03 15.53
CA ASP A 11 -12.06 20.01 14.48
C ASP A 11 -10.77 20.52 13.82
N LEU A 12 -9.78 20.95 14.63
CA LEU A 12 -8.50 21.45 14.12
C LEU A 12 -7.69 20.37 13.40
N CYS A 13 -7.70 19.13 13.90
CA CYS A 13 -7.04 18.01 13.20
C CYS A 13 -7.71 17.72 11.86
N ALA A 14 -9.04 17.75 11.77
CA ALA A 14 -9.76 17.54 10.53
C ALA A 14 -9.47 18.65 9.50
N GLU A 15 -9.44 19.91 9.94
CA GLU A 15 -9.04 21.05 9.11
C GLU A 15 -7.62 20.84 8.54
N LEU A 16 -6.65 20.50 9.39
CA LEU A 16 -5.27 20.25 8.95
C LEU A 16 -5.16 19.10 7.94
N VAL A 17 -5.94 18.03 8.10
CA VAL A 17 -5.95 16.92 7.13
C VAL A 17 -6.47 17.39 5.77
N VAL A 18 -7.57 18.15 5.74
CA VAL A 18 -8.12 18.71 4.49
C VAL A 18 -7.11 19.65 3.83
N ASP A 19 -6.48 20.53 4.60
CA ASP A 19 -5.47 21.48 4.11
C ASP A 19 -4.27 20.75 3.50
N HIS A 20 -3.74 19.73 4.18
CA HIS A 20 -2.61 18.96 3.67
C HIS A 20 -2.98 18.14 2.42
N LEU A 21 -4.18 17.57 2.34
CA LEU A 21 -4.66 16.91 1.13
C LEU A 21 -4.77 17.88 -0.04
N GLN A 22 -5.19 19.13 0.22
CA GLN A 22 -5.25 20.16 -0.81
C GLN A 22 -3.86 20.53 -1.34
N VAL A 23 -2.81 20.51 -0.50
CA VAL A 23 -1.42 20.69 -0.97
C VAL A 23 -1.06 19.62 -1.99
N ILE A 24 -1.33 18.34 -1.70
CA ILE A 24 -1.02 17.24 -2.63
C ILE A 24 -1.80 17.38 -3.95
N ILE A 25 -3.09 17.75 -3.88
CA ILE A 25 -3.91 17.99 -5.07
C ILE A 25 -3.33 19.13 -5.92
N ASN A 26 -2.92 20.24 -5.29
CA ASN A 26 -2.36 21.40 -5.98
C ASN A 26 -1.04 21.06 -6.69
N GLU A 27 -0.16 20.31 -6.03
CA GLU A 27 1.11 19.87 -6.62
C GLU A 27 0.89 18.97 -7.83
N TRP A 28 0.01 17.97 -7.72
CA TRP A 28 -0.28 17.04 -8.81
C TRP A 28 -1.17 17.61 -9.92
N SER A 29 -1.86 18.71 -9.65
CA SER A 29 -2.62 19.47 -10.66
C SER A 29 -1.80 20.61 -11.28
N GLY A 30 -0.55 20.80 -10.85
CA GLY A 30 0.31 21.88 -11.31
C GLY A 30 1.80 21.53 -11.22
N PRO A 31 2.60 22.24 -10.38
CA PRO A 31 4.06 22.27 -10.52
C PRO A 31 4.75 20.91 -10.49
N TYR A 32 4.36 20.03 -9.57
CA TYR A 32 4.98 18.71 -9.46
C TYR A 32 4.67 17.84 -10.68
N LYS A 33 3.43 17.83 -11.16
CA LYS A 33 3.07 17.09 -12.39
C LYS A 33 3.83 17.62 -13.60
N GLU A 34 3.93 18.94 -13.76
CA GLU A 34 4.68 19.55 -14.86
C GLU A 34 6.16 19.15 -14.81
N LYS A 35 6.78 19.21 -13.63
CA LYS A 35 8.17 18.78 -13.41
C LYS A 35 8.34 17.29 -13.72
N PHE A 36 7.48 16.43 -13.18
CA PHE A 36 7.54 14.97 -13.36
C PHE A 36 7.38 14.57 -14.83
N LEU A 37 6.55 15.28 -15.59
CA LEU A 37 6.38 15.00 -17.02
C LEU A 37 7.48 15.60 -17.90
N ALA A 38 8.19 16.63 -17.42
CA ALA A 38 9.26 17.31 -18.17
C ALA A 38 10.67 16.75 -17.90
N GLN A 39 10.85 16.00 -16.81
CA GLN A 39 12.14 15.40 -16.47
C GLN A 39 12.47 14.19 -17.36
N ASP A 40 13.69 13.65 -17.21
CA ASP A 40 14.13 12.47 -17.95
C ASP A 40 13.21 11.27 -17.69
N THR A 41 12.88 10.54 -18.77
CA THR A 41 11.97 9.39 -18.70
C THR A 41 12.51 8.29 -17.79
N ASN A 42 13.82 8.01 -17.80
CA ASN A 42 14.40 6.97 -16.94
C ASN A 42 14.37 7.40 -15.48
N THR A 43 14.54 8.70 -15.19
CA THR A 43 14.35 9.24 -13.84
C THR A 43 12.91 9.01 -13.37
N SER A 44 11.91 9.37 -14.17
CA SER A 44 10.49 9.21 -13.82
C SER A 44 10.10 7.74 -13.63
N LEU A 45 10.59 6.84 -14.51
CA LEU A 45 10.36 5.41 -14.38
C LEU A 45 11.02 4.84 -13.13
N LYS A 46 12.24 5.29 -12.80
CA LYS A 46 12.92 4.89 -11.58
C LYS A 46 12.13 5.33 -10.34
N GLU A 47 11.68 6.58 -10.27
CA GLU A 47 10.87 7.08 -9.14
C GLU A 47 9.57 6.29 -8.98
N LEU A 48 8.90 5.93 -10.08
CA LEU A 48 7.69 5.10 -10.05
C LEU A 48 7.98 3.69 -9.50
N ILE A 49 9.05 3.04 -9.98
CA ILE A 49 9.44 1.69 -9.52
C ILE A 49 9.89 1.72 -8.06
N ASP A 50 10.70 2.71 -7.66
CA ASP A 50 11.15 2.88 -6.28
C ASP A 50 9.96 3.11 -5.35
N GLY A 51 8.96 3.90 -5.76
CA GLY A 51 7.72 4.10 -5.00
C GLY A 51 6.91 2.82 -4.79
N ILE A 52 6.78 1.99 -5.83
CA ILE A 52 6.18 0.65 -5.69
C ILE A 52 7.01 -0.21 -4.73
N ALA A 53 8.33 -0.26 -4.91
CA ALA A 53 9.21 -1.10 -4.11
C ALA A 53 9.17 -0.73 -2.61
N GLU A 54 9.20 0.56 -2.29
CA GLU A 54 9.16 1.07 -0.92
C GLU A 54 7.83 0.72 -0.25
N LEU A 55 6.70 1.05 -0.90
CA LEU A 55 5.38 0.74 -0.35
C LEU A 55 5.17 -0.77 -0.19
N SER A 56 5.63 -1.57 -1.14
CA SER A 56 5.46 -3.03 -1.15
C SER A 56 6.28 -3.70 -0.05
N ARG A 57 7.59 -3.40 0.01
CA ARG A 57 8.55 -4.12 0.86
C ARG A 57 8.67 -3.52 2.26
N SER A 58 9.00 -2.24 2.33
CA SER A 58 9.32 -1.56 3.59
C SER A 58 8.04 -1.35 4.39
N ASP A 59 7.03 -0.77 3.77
CA ASP A 59 5.86 -0.30 4.51
C ASP A 59 4.78 -1.39 4.64
N LEU A 60 4.32 -1.96 3.52
CA LEU A 60 3.24 -2.97 3.54
C LEU A 60 3.69 -4.29 4.17
N ALA A 61 4.77 -4.89 3.67
CA ALA A 61 5.20 -6.20 4.13
C ALA A 61 5.77 -6.15 5.55
N ILE A 62 6.63 -5.18 5.87
CA ILE A 62 7.30 -5.13 7.17
C ILE A 62 6.47 -4.37 8.20
N GLU A 63 6.36 -3.04 8.05
CA GLU A 63 5.78 -2.18 9.09
C GLU A 63 4.30 -2.48 9.34
N ARG A 64 3.50 -2.75 8.31
CA ARG A 64 2.05 -2.99 8.47
C ARG A 64 1.66 -4.43 8.79
N MET A 65 2.50 -5.42 8.48
CA MET A 65 2.15 -6.84 8.65
C MET A 65 3.15 -7.62 9.51
N ALA A 66 4.44 -7.62 9.17
CA ALA A 66 5.42 -8.46 9.86
C ALA A 66 5.66 -8.02 11.31
N VAL A 67 5.74 -6.71 11.58
CA VAL A 67 5.97 -6.19 12.94
C VAL A 67 4.81 -6.60 13.86
N ALA A 68 3.56 -6.32 13.46
CA ALA A 68 2.37 -6.70 14.22
C ALA A 68 2.31 -8.22 14.47
N LEU A 69 2.65 -9.05 13.46
CA LEU A 69 2.68 -10.51 13.62
C LEU A 69 3.77 -10.99 14.58
N GLN A 70 4.95 -10.38 14.54
CA GLN A 70 6.09 -10.77 15.39
C GLN A 70 5.85 -10.42 16.84
N ASN A 71 5.35 -9.21 17.10
CA ASN A 71 5.12 -8.71 18.45
C ASN A 71 3.81 -9.23 19.03
N GLN A 72 2.86 -9.65 18.18
CA GLN A 72 1.50 -10.05 18.57
C GLN A 72 0.80 -8.96 19.39
N ASP A 73 1.13 -7.70 19.09
CA ASP A 73 0.62 -6.53 19.79
C ASP A 73 -0.45 -5.83 18.95
N GLN A 74 -1.59 -5.59 19.59
CA GLN A 74 -2.70 -4.83 19.02
C GLN A 74 -2.32 -3.36 18.79
N GLU A 75 -1.33 -2.82 19.49
CA GLU A 75 -0.91 -1.42 19.30
C GLU A 75 0.04 -1.24 18.11
N ASP A 76 0.67 -2.34 17.64
CA ASP A 76 1.60 -2.31 16.51
C ASP A 76 0.91 -2.44 15.14
N LYS A 77 -0.41 -2.67 15.09
CA LYS A 77 -1.16 -2.64 13.83
C LYS A 77 -1.51 -1.21 13.43
N HIS A 78 -1.36 -0.90 12.15
CA HIS A 78 -1.83 0.37 11.60
C HIS A 78 -3.36 0.50 11.78
N SER A 79 -3.85 1.70 12.11
CA SER A 79 -5.27 1.94 12.40
C SER A 79 -5.85 1.08 13.54
N CYS A 80 -5.05 0.83 14.59
CA CYS A 80 -5.45 -0.05 15.69
C CYS A 80 -6.73 0.38 16.42
N PHE A 81 -6.94 1.68 16.60
CA PHE A 81 -8.10 2.24 17.30
C PHE A 81 -9.43 2.16 16.52
N SER A 82 -9.38 1.85 15.22
CA SER A 82 -10.57 1.75 14.35
C SER A 82 -10.81 0.35 13.80
N ASP A 83 -10.01 -0.64 14.20
CA ASP A 83 -10.05 -2.02 13.70
C ASP A 83 -10.02 -2.16 12.18
N ASN A 84 -9.39 -1.20 11.51
CA ASN A 84 -9.32 -1.12 10.05
C ASN A 84 -8.04 -1.67 9.35
N PRO A 85 -7.00 -2.26 10.00
CA PRO A 85 -5.77 -2.62 9.29
C PRO A 85 -5.97 -3.57 8.11
N HIS A 86 -6.92 -4.50 8.22
CA HIS A 86 -7.28 -5.41 7.12
C HIS A 86 -7.66 -4.66 5.84
N ARG A 87 -8.36 -3.53 5.96
CA ARG A 87 -8.73 -2.68 4.82
C ARG A 87 -7.53 -1.86 4.34
N ASP A 88 -6.71 -1.35 5.24
CA ASP A 88 -5.53 -0.55 4.90
C ASP A 88 -4.53 -1.37 4.08
N ILE A 89 -4.21 -2.59 4.53
CA ILE A 89 -3.32 -3.54 3.84
C ILE A 89 -3.86 -3.84 2.43
N ARG A 90 -5.14 -4.18 2.30
CA ARG A 90 -5.78 -4.47 1.01
C ARG A 90 -5.74 -3.28 0.06
N LEU A 91 -6.01 -2.07 0.55
CA LEU A 91 -6.03 -0.87 -0.28
C LEU A 91 -4.64 -0.36 -0.65
N ASN A 92 -3.63 -0.53 0.22
CA ASN A 92 -2.25 -0.25 -0.13
C ASN A 92 -1.77 -1.17 -1.27
N LEU A 93 -2.06 -2.47 -1.17
CA LEU A 93 -1.75 -3.40 -2.26
C LEU A 93 -2.53 -3.07 -3.54
N ALA A 94 -3.81 -2.71 -3.44
CA ALA A 94 -4.59 -2.26 -4.59
C ALA A 94 -3.98 -1.02 -5.26
N GLY A 95 -3.42 -0.09 -4.48
CA GLY A 95 -2.67 1.07 -4.99
C GLY A 95 -1.46 0.65 -5.85
N ILE A 96 -0.66 -0.30 -5.37
CA ILE A 96 0.46 -0.88 -6.13
C ILE A 96 -0.03 -1.48 -7.46
N VAL A 97 -1.11 -2.27 -7.40
CA VAL A 97 -1.69 -2.91 -8.59
C VAL A 97 -2.19 -1.88 -9.60
N ASN A 98 -2.83 -0.80 -9.14
CA ASN A 98 -3.33 0.27 -10.02
C ASN A 98 -2.19 0.94 -10.78
N VAL A 99 -1.07 1.23 -10.11
CA VAL A 99 0.11 1.84 -10.76
C VAL A 99 0.77 0.86 -11.73
N PHE A 100 0.95 -0.41 -11.35
CA PHE A 100 1.56 -1.41 -12.22
C PHE A 100 0.74 -1.67 -13.49
N LYS A 101 -0.60 -1.75 -13.35
CA LYS A 101 -1.53 -2.02 -14.44
C LYS A 101 -1.99 -0.77 -15.19
N GLY A 102 -1.69 0.44 -14.71
CA GLY A 102 -2.10 1.69 -15.36
C GLY A 102 -3.61 1.92 -15.37
N ILE A 103 -4.34 1.31 -14.44
CA ILE A 103 -5.82 1.36 -14.38
C ILE A 103 -6.26 1.87 -13.01
N TYR A 104 -7.12 2.90 -13.00
CA TYR A 104 -7.75 3.42 -11.78
C TYR A 104 -9.11 4.06 -12.08
N GLY A 105 -10.20 3.45 -11.60
CA GLY A 105 -11.55 3.93 -11.89
C GLY A 105 -11.82 3.95 -13.40
N THR A 106 -12.05 5.13 -13.98
CA THR A 106 -12.23 5.33 -15.42
C THR A 106 -10.92 5.62 -16.17
N ILE A 107 -9.80 5.75 -15.46
CA ILE A 107 -8.47 5.97 -16.04
C ILE A 107 -7.92 4.63 -16.51
N ASN A 108 -7.50 4.57 -17.77
CA ASN A 108 -6.82 3.44 -18.38
C ASN A 108 -5.75 3.99 -19.33
N GLY A 109 -4.49 3.79 -18.99
CA GLY A 109 -3.34 4.25 -19.76
C GLY A 109 -2.30 3.16 -19.95
N ARG A 110 -1.27 3.46 -20.74
CA ARG A 110 -0.15 2.54 -20.96
C ARG A 110 0.48 2.17 -19.61
N SER A 111 0.52 0.88 -19.34
CA SER A 111 0.89 0.30 -18.06
C SER A 111 2.39 0.02 -17.95
N LEU A 112 2.89 -0.07 -16.72
CA LEU A 112 4.25 -0.55 -16.49
C LEU A 112 4.41 -1.99 -16.96
N LYS A 113 3.36 -2.83 -16.81
CA LYS A 113 3.34 -4.19 -17.35
C LYS A 113 3.61 -4.22 -18.85
N GLU A 114 2.91 -3.42 -19.65
CA GLU A 114 3.09 -3.36 -21.12
C GLU A 114 4.49 -2.88 -21.48
N ILE A 115 5.01 -1.86 -20.79
CA ILE A 115 6.36 -1.34 -21.01
C ILE A 115 7.42 -2.43 -20.73
N ILE A 116 7.26 -3.18 -19.64
CA ILE A 116 8.15 -4.30 -19.31
C ILE A 116 7.98 -5.43 -20.33
N GLU A 117 6.76 -5.73 -20.75
CA GLU A 117 6.47 -6.83 -21.69
C GLU A 117 7.11 -6.62 -23.07
N GLU A 118 7.20 -5.37 -23.53
CA GLU A 118 7.92 -5.00 -24.75
C GLU A 118 9.43 -5.28 -24.66
N ALA A 119 10.02 -5.18 -23.47
CA ALA A 119 11.45 -5.42 -23.25
C ALA A 119 11.76 -6.87 -22.85
N ASP A 120 10.92 -7.45 -21.98
CA ASP A 120 11.04 -8.78 -21.40
C ASP A 120 9.66 -9.31 -20.97
N SER A 121 9.00 -10.02 -21.89
CA SER A 121 7.70 -10.65 -21.66
C SER A 121 7.71 -11.67 -20.50
N ALA A 122 8.83 -12.35 -20.25
CA ALA A 122 8.94 -13.32 -19.17
C ALA A 122 8.96 -12.61 -17.81
N LEU A 123 9.67 -11.49 -17.71
CA LEU A 123 9.67 -10.64 -16.52
C LEU A 123 8.29 -10.02 -16.26
N ALA A 124 7.62 -9.50 -17.29
CA ALA A 124 6.28 -8.94 -17.16
C ALA A 124 5.28 -9.97 -16.61
N LEU A 125 5.30 -11.20 -17.15
CA LEU A 125 4.47 -12.30 -16.67
C LEU A 125 4.81 -12.70 -15.24
N LYS A 126 6.10 -12.76 -14.90
CA LYS A 126 6.54 -13.06 -13.53
C LYS A 126 6.00 -12.03 -12.52
N LEU A 127 6.11 -10.74 -12.82
CA LEU A 127 5.65 -9.68 -11.92
C LEU A 127 4.12 -9.66 -11.78
N ASP A 128 3.37 -9.88 -12.86
CA ASP A 128 1.90 -9.95 -12.81
C ASP A 128 1.42 -11.16 -11.98
N ASN A 129 2.12 -12.30 -12.10
CA ASN A 129 1.85 -13.47 -11.26
C ASN A 129 2.17 -13.21 -9.78
N LEU A 130 3.29 -12.55 -9.47
CA LEU A 130 3.64 -12.18 -8.08
C LEU A 130 2.61 -11.23 -7.47
N LEU A 131 2.13 -10.24 -8.24
CA LEU A 131 1.06 -9.35 -7.79
C LEU A 131 -0.25 -10.10 -7.54
N THR A 132 -0.62 -11.02 -8.44
CA THR A 132 -1.83 -11.85 -8.28
C THR A 132 -1.73 -12.74 -7.04
N GLU A 133 -0.56 -13.32 -6.79
CA GLU A 133 -0.29 -14.10 -5.59
C GLU A 133 -0.39 -13.23 -4.33
N ALA A 134 0.26 -12.07 -4.30
CA ALA A 134 0.20 -11.13 -3.18
C ALA A 134 -1.25 -10.74 -2.85
N GLN A 135 -2.07 -10.44 -3.87
CA GLN A 135 -3.49 -10.12 -3.70
C GLN A 135 -4.24 -11.29 -3.07
N SER A 136 -4.00 -12.51 -3.55
CA SER A 136 -4.63 -13.71 -3.00
C SER A 136 -4.22 -13.98 -1.55
N LYS A 137 -2.93 -13.77 -1.20
CA LYS A 137 -2.44 -14.02 0.16
C LYS A 137 -2.92 -12.95 1.15
N VAL A 138 -2.91 -11.67 0.75
CA VAL A 138 -3.47 -10.58 1.55
C VAL A 138 -4.97 -10.78 1.79
N GLU A 139 -5.74 -11.18 0.78
CA GLU A 139 -7.18 -11.41 0.94
C GLU A 139 -7.49 -12.59 1.88
N ALA A 140 -6.61 -13.60 1.93
CA ALA A 140 -6.76 -14.75 2.80
C ALA A 140 -6.53 -14.45 4.30
N THR A 141 -5.97 -13.29 4.65
CA THR A 141 -5.77 -12.89 6.05
C THR A 141 -7.09 -12.65 6.77
N ALA A 142 -7.18 -13.05 8.04
CA ALA A 142 -8.41 -12.96 8.82
C ALA A 142 -8.84 -11.51 9.10
N VAL A 143 -10.15 -11.34 9.31
CA VAL A 143 -10.77 -10.09 9.76
C VAL A 143 -11.50 -10.36 11.08
N PRO A 144 -11.28 -9.57 12.15
CA PRO A 144 -10.35 -8.45 12.25
C PRO A 144 -8.88 -8.91 12.22
N PHE A 145 -7.96 -8.00 11.91
CA PHE A 145 -6.53 -8.34 11.79
C PHE A 145 -5.92 -8.83 13.11
N ASP A 146 -6.53 -8.53 14.27
CA ASP A 146 -6.14 -9.09 15.56
C ASP A 146 -6.23 -10.61 15.59
N LEU A 147 -7.27 -11.17 14.96
CA LEU A 147 -7.40 -12.61 14.79
C LEU A 147 -6.31 -13.15 13.85
N ALA A 148 -5.93 -12.37 12.84
CA ALA A 148 -4.92 -12.77 11.87
C ALA A 148 -3.53 -12.94 12.50
N ILE A 149 -3.20 -12.15 13.52
CA ILE A 149 -1.89 -12.20 14.21
C ILE A 149 -1.92 -13.00 15.53
N SER A 150 -3.10 -13.42 15.98
CA SER A 150 -3.26 -14.12 17.27
C SER A 150 -2.51 -15.45 17.30
N GLY A 151 -1.70 -15.66 18.33
CA GLY A 151 -0.87 -16.87 18.45
C GLY A 151 0.39 -16.85 17.57
N GLY A 152 0.69 -15.71 16.93
CA GLY A 152 1.92 -15.48 16.18
C GLY A 152 2.04 -16.32 14.90
N ALA A 153 3.23 -16.28 14.29
CA ALA A 153 3.48 -16.87 12.97
C ALA A 153 3.27 -18.40 12.88
N SER A 154 3.30 -19.12 14.00
CA SER A 154 3.07 -20.58 14.03
C SER A 154 1.58 -20.95 14.11
N SER A 155 0.69 -19.98 14.33
CA SER A 155 -0.75 -20.20 14.27
C SER A 155 -1.24 -20.37 12.83
N ALA A 156 -2.41 -20.98 12.67
CA ALA A 156 -3.01 -21.16 11.35
C ALA A 156 -3.30 -19.82 10.63
N GLU A 157 -3.70 -18.79 11.38
CA GLU A 157 -3.97 -17.47 10.81
C GLU A 157 -2.69 -16.65 10.64
N GLY A 158 -1.76 -16.72 11.59
CA GLY A 158 -0.46 -16.05 11.49
C GLY A 158 0.40 -16.57 10.34
N ALA A 159 0.29 -17.86 10.00
CA ALA A 159 0.93 -18.41 8.79
C ALA A 159 0.43 -17.73 7.51
N LYS A 160 -0.87 -17.39 7.42
CA LYS A 160 -1.41 -16.65 6.26
C LYS A 160 -0.88 -15.23 6.20
N VAL A 161 -0.72 -14.56 7.35
CA VAL A 161 -0.07 -13.24 7.42
C VAL A 161 1.39 -13.36 6.97
N GLN A 162 2.11 -14.40 7.38
CA GLN A 162 3.48 -14.63 6.93
C GLN A 162 3.58 -14.86 5.41
N GLU A 163 2.65 -15.61 4.82
CA GLU A 163 2.57 -15.77 3.37
C GLU A 163 2.24 -14.44 2.66
N ALA A 164 1.37 -13.61 3.25
CA ALA A 164 1.07 -12.27 2.74
C ALA A 164 2.30 -11.33 2.80
N VAL A 165 3.07 -11.37 3.88
CA VAL A 165 4.35 -10.64 4.01
C VAL A 165 5.32 -11.06 2.91
N GLN A 166 5.54 -12.36 2.73
CA GLN A 166 6.50 -12.88 1.74
C GLN A 166 6.11 -12.54 0.31
N SER A 167 4.83 -12.73 -0.03
CA SER A 167 4.30 -12.45 -1.37
C SER A 167 4.23 -10.94 -1.69
N SER A 168 4.14 -10.08 -0.67
CA SER A 168 4.15 -8.62 -0.84
C SER A 168 5.54 -8.05 -1.12
N VAL A 169 6.60 -8.85 -1.22
CA VAL A 169 7.92 -8.40 -1.71
C VAL A 169 8.03 -8.67 -3.21
N ILE A 170 7.34 -7.85 -4.01
CA ILE A 170 7.10 -8.09 -5.45
C ILE A 170 8.32 -7.77 -6.32
N LEU A 171 9.16 -6.83 -5.88
CA LEU A 171 10.38 -6.44 -6.58
C LEU A 171 11.59 -6.94 -5.76
N PRO A 172 12.60 -7.58 -6.39
CA PRO A 172 13.84 -7.97 -5.72
C PRO A 172 14.70 -6.77 -5.31
#